data_AF-A0A7V6INQ6-F1
#
_entry.id   AF-A0A7V6INQ6-F1
#
_cell.length_a   1.000
_cell.length_b   1.000
_cell.length_c   1.000
_cell.angle_alpha   90.00
_cell.angle_beta   90.00
_cell.angle_gamma   90.00
#
_symmetry.space_group_name_H-M   'P 1'
#
loop_
_entity.id
_entity.type
_entity.pdbx_description
1 polymer ?
#
loop_
_entity_poly.entity_id
_entity_poly.type
_entity_poly.pdbx_seq_one_letter_code
_entity_poly.pdbx_strand_id
1 'polypeptide(L)'
;MIEILALIALVNINKKNALARGRKPGGFIALTICLWLGLEFLGAFIGGALNLGFGIYVLAIIMAGIGALISYLAAKNCKPGTYMPPAQPVIQNTAPNVEPAAFSGPAQMQYMTTPYSEYEQGTLTSYCHKCGAPLIEGALFCSDCGQQRYMPVQPVNTRTSIEKNDAVQFQYNSNDSVPCTVEPMRAVWTAVWLIGIWLMIYITHILPDNNLIYCGSVSYTIVTVLLGTGMYLLMQQGVKYKVYAGGIMFMAVLIYLFNYFLLDVLILGRLGVNLHDLFLSSISLMRIINILLRVFVAAGGALLFTRLLRPKRQCEPVLDNDTTVTWDSGVKDEKKRVWRTSLYTALVSMLIQIVFTISTSRIYSERPILLVTFFVSCLITATTLFFTPPALHALSAMKTKHIQLSGWGLVWCWLCVAGMFFSIAMYIAVMVNLVPFPIQMYSSQFLMSIVAFTGFIMLIAKKRLGWYIVLFGSYVALVGQFNESFNAVVQGATDYTPLLTGAIFGSLNPLITWLSIRGAWRANPVNIRQPLLVQ
;
A
#
# COMPACT_ATOMS: atom_id res chain seq x y z
N MET A 1 13.05 20.23 24.23
CA MET A 1 12.38 19.50 25.35
C MET A 1 10.97 20.05 25.64
N ILE A 2 10.78 21.38 25.68
CA ILE A 2 9.45 21.98 25.91
C ILE A 2 8.44 21.58 24.81
N GLU A 3 8.86 21.49 23.53
CA GLU A 3 7.95 21.08 22.44
C GLU A 3 7.38 19.67 22.66
N ILE A 4 8.21 18.74 23.15
CA ILE A 4 7.78 17.35 23.41
C ILE A 4 6.71 17.33 24.51
N LEU A 5 6.91 18.12 25.58
CA LEU A 5 5.92 18.23 26.66
C LEU A 5 4.62 18.86 26.17
N ALA A 6 4.70 19.91 25.34
CA ALA A 6 3.54 20.54 24.73
C ALA A 6 2.77 19.57 23.81
N LEU A 7 3.49 18.78 23.00
CA LEU A 7 2.90 17.77 22.12
C LEU A 7 2.20 16.67 22.92
N ILE A 8 2.83 16.17 24.01
CA ILE A 8 2.21 15.18 24.90
C ILE A 8 0.93 15.74 25.55
N ALA A 9 0.98 16.98 26.05
CA ALA A 9 -0.18 17.64 26.63
C ALA A 9 -1.32 17.78 25.61
N LEU A 10 -1.01 18.21 24.39
CA LEU A 10 -1.98 18.38 23.32
C LEU A 10 -2.60 17.04 22.87
N VAL A 11 -1.79 15.99 22.75
CA VAL A 11 -2.25 14.63 22.46
C VAL A 11 -3.25 14.15 23.52
N ASN A 12 -2.98 14.41 24.80
CA ASN A 12 -3.89 14.07 25.89
C ASN A 12 -5.21 14.87 25.85
N ILE A 13 -5.15 16.15 25.49
CA ILE A 13 -6.34 16.99 25.30
C ILE A 13 -7.18 16.47 24.12
N ASN A 14 -6.55 16.20 22.98
CA ASN A 14 -7.25 15.72 21.79
C ASN A 14 -7.82 14.31 21.98
N LYS A 15 -7.15 13.45 22.77
CA LYS A 15 -7.70 12.17 23.23
C LYS A 15 -8.99 12.36 24.03
N LYS A 16 -9.00 13.28 25.01
CA LYS A 16 -10.20 13.59 25.81
C LYS A 16 -11.33 14.14 24.95
N ASN A 17 -11.03 15.07 24.03
CA ASN A 17 -12.01 15.63 23.10
C ASN A 17 -12.63 14.56 22.20
N ALA A 18 -11.82 13.65 21.66
CA ALA A 18 -12.31 12.55 20.82
C ALA A 18 -13.21 11.58 21.60
N LEU A 19 -12.85 11.25 22.83
CA LEU A 19 -13.65 10.38 23.71
C LEU A 19 -14.97 11.04 24.11
N ALA A 20 -14.97 12.33 24.44
CA ALA A 20 -16.19 13.09 24.72
C ALA A 20 -17.18 13.12 23.55
N ARG A 21 -16.66 12.97 22.31
CA ARG A 21 -17.46 12.85 21.09
C ARG A 21 -17.75 11.40 20.70
N GLY A 22 -17.44 10.40 21.52
CA GLY A 22 -17.68 8.99 21.20
C GLY A 22 -16.88 8.50 19.99
N ARG A 23 -15.65 8.99 19.80
CA ARG A 23 -14.76 8.58 18.70
C ARG A 23 -13.51 7.87 19.24
N LYS A 24 -12.96 6.97 18.42
CA LYS A 24 -11.68 6.31 18.72
C LYS A 24 -10.55 7.36 18.75
N PRO A 25 -9.80 7.50 19.85
CA PRO A 25 -8.83 8.59 20.00
C PRO A 25 -7.61 8.44 19.10
N GLY A 26 -7.24 7.22 18.68
CA GLY A 26 -6.00 6.96 17.95
C GLY A 26 -5.82 7.79 16.68
N GLY A 27 -6.90 8.04 15.93
CA GLY A 27 -6.82 8.88 14.72
C GLY A 27 -6.50 10.34 15.00
N PHE A 28 -7.03 10.90 16.09
CA PHE A 28 -6.79 12.30 16.48
C PHE A 28 -5.42 12.50 17.09
N ILE A 29 -4.93 11.53 17.87
CA ILE A 29 -3.56 11.54 18.42
C ILE A 29 -2.55 11.61 17.28
N ALA A 30 -2.71 10.74 16.29
CA ALA A 30 -1.88 10.70 15.11
C ALA A 30 -1.95 11.98 14.28
N LEU A 31 -3.15 12.50 14.03
CA LEU A 31 -3.36 13.76 13.32
C LEU A 31 -2.61 14.91 14.01
N THR A 32 -2.63 14.95 15.34
CA THR A 32 -1.95 15.95 16.16
C THR A 32 -0.44 15.92 15.93
N ILE A 33 0.17 14.73 16.01
CA ILE A 33 1.62 14.56 15.80
C ILE A 33 2.00 14.94 14.37
N CYS A 34 1.21 14.51 13.38
CA CYS A 34 1.48 14.82 11.97
C CYS A 34 1.39 16.33 11.69
N LEU A 35 0.36 17.01 12.19
CA LEU A 35 0.18 18.45 11.97
C LEU A 35 1.23 19.28 12.70
N TRP A 36 1.61 18.90 13.92
CA TRP A 36 2.66 19.59 14.66
C TRP A 36 3.99 19.50 13.91
N LEU A 37 4.50 18.28 13.74
CA LEU A 37 5.82 18.07 13.13
C LEU A 37 5.84 18.54 11.67
N GLY A 38 4.77 18.26 10.92
CA GLY A 38 4.68 18.65 9.51
C GLY A 38 4.75 20.16 9.31
N LEU A 39 4.04 20.93 10.13
CA LEU A 39 4.08 22.39 10.04
C LEU A 39 5.34 22.99 10.67
N GLU A 40 5.92 22.36 11.70
CA GLU A 40 7.22 22.74 12.24
C GLU A 40 8.32 22.66 11.18
N PHE A 41 8.41 21.52 10.46
CA PHE A 41 9.34 21.36 9.36
C PHE A 41 9.07 22.34 8.21
N LEU A 42 7.80 22.61 7.89
CA LEU A 42 7.43 23.60 6.89
C LEU A 42 7.88 25.01 7.30
N GLY A 43 7.68 25.41 8.55
CA GLY A 43 8.10 26.71 9.06
C GLY A 43 9.63 26.85 9.10
N ALA A 44 10.35 25.80 9.52
CA ALA A 44 11.81 25.77 9.44
C ALA A 44 12.30 25.90 7.99
N PHE A 45 11.62 25.21 7.07
CA PHE A 45 11.96 25.27 5.66
C PHE A 45 11.74 26.67 5.07
N ILE A 46 10.55 27.27 5.28
CA ILE A 46 10.25 28.63 4.81
C ILE A 46 11.26 29.62 5.41
N GLY A 47 11.59 29.48 6.69
CA GLY A 47 12.54 30.36 7.36
C GLY A 47 13.93 30.23 6.77
N GLY A 48 14.35 29.00 6.42
CA GLY A 48 15.63 28.72 5.78
C GLY A 48 15.69 29.30 4.37
N ALA A 49 14.60 29.17 3.59
CA ALA A 49 14.48 29.77 2.27
C ALA A 49 14.56 31.30 2.32
N LEU A 50 13.98 31.92 3.35
CA LEU A 50 14.05 33.37 3.61
C LEU A 50 15.34 33.81 4.32
N ASN A 51 16.28 32.89 4.56
CA ASN A 51 17.55 33.13 5.25
C ASN A 51 17.40 33.89 6.58
N LEU A 52 16.39 33.55 7.39
CA LEU A 52 16.02 34.30 8.60
C LEU A 52 16.99 34.08 9.78
N GLY A 53 18.07 33.31 9.62
CA GLY A 53 19.00 32.96 10.70
C GLY A 53 18.26 32.34 11.90
N PHE A 54 18.31 33.00 13.06
CA PHE A 54 17.56 32.54 14.25
C PHE A 54 16.03 32.56 14.06
N GLY A 55 15.52 33.39 13.14
CA GLY A 55 14.10 33.46 12.80
C GLY A 55 13.54 32.17 12.17
N ILE A 56 14.41 31.26 11.70
CA ILE A 56 14.04 29.92 11.25
C ILE A 56 13.31 29.16 12.36
N TYR A 57 13.89 29.17 13.58
CA TYR A 57 13.33 28.46 14.73
C TYR A 57 12.02 29.08 15.19
N VAL A 58 11.94 30.42 15.22
CA VAL A 58 10.72 31.14 15.57
C VAL A 58 9.59 30.82 14.60
N LEU A 59 9.88 30.83 13.29
CA LEU A 59 8.88 30.52 12.27
C LEU A 59 8.43 29.05 12.33
N ALA A 60 9.35 28.12 12.62
CA ALA A 60 9.04 26.71 12.86
C ALA A 60 8.05 26.54 14.02
N ILE A 61 8.29 27.19 15.16
CA ILE A 61 7.39 27.13 16.32
C ILE A 61 6.02 27.73 16.00
N ILE A 62 5.97 28.87 15.30
CA ILE A 62 4.69 29.51 14.93
C ILE A 62 3.86 28.56 14.07
N MET A 63 4.48 27.94 13.06
CA MET A 63 3.80 26.99 12.19
C MET A 63 3.38 25.72 12.96
N ALA A 64 4.22 25.20 13.86
CA ALA A 64 3.87 24.10 14.75
C ALA A 64 2.64 24.45 15.62
N GLY A 65 2.58 25.68 16.13
CA GLY A 65 1.44 26.22 16.88
C GLY A 65 0.15 26.30 16.06
N ILE A 66 0.24 26.66 14.78
CA ILE A 66 -0.90 26.59 13.84
C ILE A 66 -1.36 25.14 13.67
N GLY A 67 -0.43 24.19 13.51
CA GLY A 67 -0.73 22.77 13.44
C GLY A 67 -1.42 22.24 14.70
N ALA A 68 -0.94 22.69 15.86
CA ALA A 68 -1.55 22.40 17.14
C ALA A 68 -3.00 22.87 17.19
N LEU A 69 -3.26 24.12 16.81
CA LEU A 69 -4.61 24.71 16.79
C LEU A 69 -5.56 23.96 15.85
N ILE A 70 -5.12 23.66 14.63
CA ILE A 70 -5.92 22.90 13.65
C ILE A 70 -6.28 21.53 14.21
N SER A 71 -5.31 20.81 14.81
CA SER A 71 -5.55 19.49 15.39
C SER A 71 -6.56 19.53 16.55
N TYR A 72 -6.48 20.57 17.39
CA TYR A 72 -7.39 20.79 18.51
C TYR A 72 -8.82 21.04 18.02
N LEU A 73 -8.98 21.93 17.03
CA LEU A 73 -10.29 22.23 16.43
C LEU A 73 -10.90 20.99 15.75
N ALA A 74 -10.08 20.21 15.05
CA ALA A 74 -10.51 18.96 14.43
C ALA A 74 -11.02 17.95 15.46
N ALA A 75 -10.35 17.80 16.60
CA ALA A 75 -10.78 16.91 17.67
C ALA A 75 -12.03 17.41 18.40
N LYS A 76 -12.09 18.72 18.70
CA LYS A 76 -13.21 19.35 19.43
C LYS A 76 -14.53 19.36 18.64
N ASN A 77 -14.43 19.60 17.33
CA ASN A 77 -15.57 19.78 16.43
C ASN A 77 -15.90 18.52 15.61
N CYS A 78 -15.33 17.36 15.95
CA CYS A 78 -15.63 16.13 15.23
C CYS A 78 -17.09 15.68 15.47
N LYS A 79 -17.70 15.07 14.43
CA LYS A 79 -19.06 14.53 14.51
C LYS A 79 -19.13 13.43 15.60
N PRO A 80 -20.21 13.42 16.41
CA PRO A 80 -20.43 12.37 17.41
C PRO A 80 -20.30 10.97 16.79
N GLY A 81 -19.70 10.05 17.53
CA GLY A 81 -19.59 8.65 17.17
C GLY A 81 -20.13 7.73 18.25
N THR A 82 -20.10 6.43 17.98
CA THR A 82 -20.65 5.36 18.84
C THR A 82 -19.56 4.59 19.58
N TYR A 83 -18.33 5.08 19.62
CA TYR A 83 -17.24 4.40 20.30
C TYR A 83 -17.40 4.56 21.83
N MET A 84 -17.69 3.46 22.50
CA MET A 84 -17.52 3.33 23.95
C MET A 84 -16.13 2.77 24.25
N PRO A 85 -15.34 3.40 25.13
CA PRO A 85 -14.10 2.81 25.59
C PRO A 85 -14.42 1.48 26.30
N PRO A 86 -13.60 0.42 26.13
CA PRO A 86 -13.76 -0.79 26.93
C PRO A 86 -13.74 -0.40 28.40
N ALA A 87 -14.73 -0.85 29.16
CA ALA A 87 -14.88 -0.51 30.57
C ALA A 87 -13.53 -0.70 31.27
N GLN A 88 -12.94 0.40 31.72
CA GLN A 88 -11.75 0.30 32.57
C GLN A 88 -12.17 -0.54 33.78
N PRO A 89 -11.42 -1.59 34.16
CA PRO A 89 -11.70 -2.29 35.40
C PRO A 89 -11.65 -1.24 36.50
N VAL A 90 -12.83 -0.92 37.05
CA VAL A 90 -12.95 -0.02 38.18
C VAL A 90 -12.19 -0.74 39.29
N ILE A 91 -10.98 -0.26 39.61
CA ILE A 91 -10.29 -0.68 40.82
C ILE A 91 -11.15 -0.15 41.95
N GLN A 92 -12.07 -1.00 42.44
CA GLN A 92 -12.82 -0.77 43.66
C GLN A 92 -11.80 -0.70 44.79
N ASN A 93 -11.33 0.51 45.09
CA ASN A 93 -10.72 0.82 46.37
C ASN A 93 -11.82 0.79 47.43
N THR A 94 -12.31 -0.39 47.76
CA THR A 94 -13.12 -0.61 48.96
C THR A 94 -12.15 -0.55 50.13
N ALA A 95 -12.01 0.62 50.74
CA ALA A 95 -11.34 0.74 52.03
C ALA A 95 -12.13 -0.10 53.06
N PRO A 96 -11.51 -1.05 53.79
CA PRO A 96 -12.19 -1.77 54.85
C PRO A 96 -12.27 -0.86 56.07
N ASN A 97 -13.38 -0.13 56.21
CA ASN A 97 -13.73 0.48 57.49
C ASN A 97 -14.40 -0.61 58.34
N VAL A 98 -13.58 -1.41 59.05
CA VAL A 98 -14.05 -2.37 60.05
C VAL A 98 -13.79 -1.76 61.42
N GLU A 99 -14.86 -1.33 62.05
CA GLU A 99 -14.94 -0.89 63.44
C GLU A 99 -15.10 -2.15 64.33
N PRO A 100 -14.28 -2.35 65.38
CA PRO A 100 -14.29 -3.60 66.14
C PRO A 100 -15.34 -3.59 67.25
N ALA A 101 -16.39 -4.41 67.12
CA ALA A 101 -17.32 -4.72 68.20
C ALA A 101 -16.86 -5.98 68.97
N ALA A 102 -16.82 -5.85 70.29
CA ALA A 102 -16.34 -6.84 71.24
C ALA A 102 -17.35 -7.99 71.48
N PHE A 103 -16.84 -9.21 71.39
CA PHE A 103 -17.01 -10.37 72.27
C PHE A 103 -18.28 -10.46 73.17
N SER A 104 -19.11 -11.49 72.94
CA SER A 104 -19.28 -12.68 73.80
C SER A 104 -20.65 -13.37 73.64
N GLY A 105 -20.66 -14.70 73.54
CA GLY A 105 -21.84 -15.54 73.77
C GLY A 105 -22.14 -16.58 72.68
N PRO A 106 -22.06 -17.91 72.96
CA PRO A 106 -22.32 -18.94 71.98
C PRO A 106 -23.74 -19.55 72.05
N ALA A 107 -24.18 -19.99 70.87
CA ALA A 107 -25.11 -21.09 70.59
C ALA A 107 -26.56 -20.97 71.10
N GLN A 108 -27.50 -20.95 70.16
CA GLN A 108 -28.31 -22.15 69.86
C GLN A 108 -29.16 -21.95 68.58
N MET A 109 -29.34 -23.07 67.87
CA MET A 109 -30.20 -23.19 66.69
C MET A 109 -31.65 -22.94 67.06
N GLN A 110 -32.39 -22.23 66.21
CA GLN A 110 -33.82 -22.42 66.08
C GLN A 110 -34.28 -22.12 64.65
N TYR A 111 -34.74 -23.19 64.00
CA TYR A 111 -35.48 -23.16 62.75
C TYR A 111 -36.75 -22.33 62.93
N MET A 112 -36.98 -21.38 62.01
CA MET A 112 -38.30 -20.78 61.83
C MET A 112 -38.61 -20.73 60.34
N THR A 113 -39.46 -21.66 59.92
CA THR A 113 -40.20 -21.64 58.66
C THR A 113 -41.16 -20.46 58.67
N THR A 114 -41.06 -19.60 57.66
CA THR A 114 -42.09 -18.59 57.34
C THR A 114 -42.76 -18.88 56.00
N PRO A 115 -44.04 -18.52 55.85
CA PRO A 115 -44.96 -19.19 54.94
C PRO A 115 -44.92 -18.59 53.54
N TYR A 116 -45.17 -19.46 52.56
CA TYR A 116 -45.55 -19.12 51.20
C TYR A 116 -46.83 -18.25 51.21
N SER A 117 -46.75 -17.05 50.65
CA SER A 117 -47.92 -16.26 50.24
C SER A 117 -48.09 -16.34 48.72
N GLU A 118 -49.19 -16.98 48.33
CA GLU A 118 -50.07 -16.74 47.18
C GLU A 118 -49.76 -15.59 46.19
N TYR A 119 -49.68 -15.98 44.91
CA TYR A 119 -50.15 -15.32 43.68
C TYR A 119 -50.15 -13.78 43.59
N GLU A 120 -49.12 -13.24 42.94
CA GLU A 120 -49.31 -12.27 41.86
C GLU A 120 -48.59 -12.82 40.62
N GLN A 121 -49.34 -13.10 39.55
CA GLN A 121 -48.79 -13.28 38.21
C GLN A 121 -48.18 -11.95 37.78
N GLY A 122 -46.92 -11.73 38.14
CA GLY A 122 -46.12 -10.62 37.64
C GLY A 122 -45.97 -10.76 36.14
N THR A 123 -46.69 -9.92 35.39
CA THR A 123 -46.43 -9.68 33.98
C THR A 123 -44.95 -9.32 33.85
N LEU A 124 -44.20 -10.12 33.09
CA LEU A 124 -42.76 -9.93 32.86
C LEU A 124 -42.55 -8.62 32.10
N THR A 125 -42.40 -7.52 32.83
CA THR A 125 -42.06 -6.21 32.27
C THR A 125 -40.65 -6.30 31.68
N SER A 126 -40.55 -6.54 30.38
CA SER A 126 -39.27 -6.49 29.69
C SER A 126 -38.77 -5.04 29.60
N TYR A 127 -37.47 -4.84 29.79
CA TYR A 127 -36.83 -3.52 29.72
C TYR A 127 -36.00 -3.39 28.43
N CYS A 128 -35.85 -2.16 27.94
CA CYS A 128 -35.01 -1.87 26.78
C CYS A 128 -33.52 -2.11 27.12
N HIS A 129 -32.86 -3.03 26.41
CA HIS A 129 -31.44 -3.34 26.59
C HIS A 129 -30.50 -2.13 26.40
N LYS A 130 -30.94 -1.07 25.71
CA LYS A 130 -30.12 0.11 25.42
C LYS A 130 -30.29 1.22 26.45
N CYS A 131 -31.52 1.46 26.94
CA CYS A 131 -31.82 2.63 27.78
C CYS A 131 -32.46 2.28 29.14
N GLY A 132 -32.82 1.02 29.38
CA GLY A 132 -33.42 0.57 30.64
C GLY A 132 -34.90 0.93 30.82
N ALA A 133 -35.53 1.64 29.87
CA ALA A 133 -36.95 1.97 29.95
C ALA A 133 -37.85 0.73 29.86
N PRO A 134 -38.97 0.66 30.61
CA PRO A 134 -39.93 -0.43 30.52
C PRO A 134 -40.58 -0.46 29.13
N LEU A 135 -40.70 -1.64 28.54
CA LEU A 135 -41.29 -1.81 27.21
C LEU A 135 -42.72 -2.32 27.35
N ILE A 136 -43.64 -1.64 26.66
CA ILE A 136 -45.04 -2.06 26.53
C ILE A 136 -45.08 -3.44 25.85
N GLU A 137 -45.92 -4.35 26.35
CA GLU A 137 -46.11 -5.67 25.75
C GLU A 137 -46.56 -5.55 24.28
N GLY A 138 -45.93 -6.30 23.38
CA GLY A 138 -46.17 -6.20 21.93
C GLY A 138 -45.47 -5.05 21.18
N ALA A 139 -44.80 -4.10 21.85
CA ALA A 139 -44.11 -3.01 21.14
C ALA A 139 -42.84 -3.50 20.40
N LEU A 140 -42.77 -3.25 19.08
CA LEU A 140 -41.61 -3.57 18.23
C LEU A 140 -40.42 -2.64 18.44
N PHE A 141 -40.65 -1.42 18.93
CA PHE A 141 -39.64 -0.40 19.16
C PHE A 141 -39.79 0.20 20.56
N CYS A 142 -38.67 0.58 21.18
CA CYS A 142 -38.68 1.33 22.43
C CYS A 142 -39.19 2.75 22.19
N SER A 143 -40.20 3.19 22.95
CA SER A 143 -40.76 4.54 22.87
C SER A 143 -39.73 5.63 23.11
N ASP A 144 -38.76 5.38 23.99
CA ASP A 144 -37.85 6.41 24.46
C ASP A 144 -36.62 6.58 23.57
N CYS A 145 -36.07 5.46 23.07
CA CYS A 145 -34.82 5.50 22.28
C CYS A 145 -34.95 5.01 20.83
N GLY A 146 -36.14 4.58 20.40
CA GLY A 146 -36.43 4.13 19.03
C GLY A 146 -35.77 2.81 18.63
N GLN A 147 -35.06 2.14 19.53
CA GLN A 147 -34.35 0.89 19.23
C GLN A 147 -35.36 -0.26 19.07
N GLN A 148 -35.23 -1.04 17.99
CA GLN A 148 -36.04 -2.22 17.73
C GLN A 148 -35.76 -3.33 18.77
N ARG A 149 -36.81 -4.00 19.26
CA ARG A 149 -36.66 -5.17 20.15
C ARG A 149 -35.94 -6.27 19.38
N TYR A 150 -34.91 -6.83 20.00
CA TYR A 150 -34.32 -8.07 19.53
C TYR A 150 -35.29 -9.20 19.92
N MET A 151 -36.19 -9.58 19.01
CA MET A 151 -36.97 -10.79 19.17
C MET A 151 -36.03 -11.97 18.91
N PRO A 152 -35.69 -12.80 19.91
CA PRO A 152 -35.16 -14.12 19.60
C PRO A 152 -36.22 -14.82 18.76
N VAL A 153 -35.88 -15.18 17.52
CA VAL A 153 -36.75 -15.99 16.66
C VAL A 153 -37.07 -17.25 17.45
N GLN A 154 -38.30 -17.39 17.93
CA GLN A 154 -38.71 -18.63 18.58
C GLN A 154 -38.58 -19.73 17.53
N PRO A 155 -37.87 -20.85 17.84
CA PRO A 155 -37.92 -22.01 16.97
C PRO A 155 -39.37 -22.45 16.88
N VAL A 156 -39.91 -22.48 15.67
CA VAL A 156 -41.26 -22.97 15.38
C VAL A 156 -41.28 -24.47 15.71
N ASN A 157 -41.56 -24.79 16.98
CA ASN A 157 -41.89 -26.13 17.40
C ASN A 157 -43.37 -26.36 17.04
N THR A 158 -43.62 -26.74 15.80
CA THR A 158 -44.87 -27.40 15.43
C THR A 158 -44.52 -28.72 14.77
N ARG A 159 -44.50 -29.74 15.63
CA ARG A 159 -44.40 -31.15 15.28
C ARG A 159 -45.78 -31.58 14.77
N THR A 160 -45.98 -31.55 13.46
CA THR A 160 -47.01 -32.35 12.78
C THR A 160 -46.30 -33.45 12.00
N SER A 161 -46.46 -34.67 12.48
CA SER A 161 -45.94 -35.90 11.90
C SER A 161 -46.83 -36.36 10.75
N ILE A 162 -46.66 -35.81 9.55
CA ILE A 162 -47.22 -36.36 8.32
C ILE A 162 -46.22 -36.15 7.17
N GLU A 163 -46.06 -37.20 6.38
CA GLU A 163 -45.38 -37.30 5.08
C GLU A 163 -43.85 -37.33 5.00
N LYS A 164 -43.40 -38.59 5.06
CA LYS A 164 -42.29 -39.14 4.30
C LYS A 164 -42.55 -38.99 2.80
N ASN A 165 -42.06 -37.92 2.18
CA ASN A 165 -41.50 -37.83 0.82
C ASN A 165 -41.19 -36.36 0.53
N ASP A 166 -40.18 -36.13 -0.29
CA ASP A 166 -39.66 -34.82 -0.70
C ASP A 166 -38.75 -34.15 0.34
N ALA A 167 -37.55 -34.73 0.45
CA ALA A 167 -36.37 -34.00 0.89
C ALA A 167 -36.21 -32.76 -0.01
N VAL A 168 -36.77 -31.63 0.42
CA VAL A 168 -36.41 -30.31 -0.08
C VAL A 168 -34.93 -30.12 0.28
N GLN A 169 -34.07 -30.58 -0.64
CA GLN A 169 -32.70 -30.10 -0.71
C GLN A 169 -32.82 -28.58 -0.69
N PHE A 170 -32.44 -27.96 0.42
CA PHE A 170 -32.05 -26.57 0.40
C PHE A 170 -30.91 -26.50 -0.60
N GLN A 171 -31.26 -26.20 -1.84
CA GLN A 171 -30.36 -25.73 -2.88
C GLN A 171 -29.81 -24.43 -2.30
N TYR A 172 -28.75 -24.56 -1.50
CA TYR A 172 -27.79 -23.51 -1.33
C TYR A 172 -27.35 -23.23 -2.76
N ASN A 173 -28.00 -22.23 -3.37
CA ASN A 173 -27.56 -21.65 -4.62
C ASN A 173 -26.17 -21.08 -4.34
N SER A 174 -25.17 -21.95 -4.44
CA SER A 174 -23.74 -21.67 -4.45
C SER A 174 -23.33 -20.94 -5.75
N ASN A 175 -24.32 -20.41 -6.47
CA ASN A 175 -24.26 -19.62 -7.70
C ASN A 175 -23.43 -18.33 -7.56
N ASP A 176 -22.98 -17.95 -6.37
CA ASP A 176 -22.10 -16.78 -6.21
C ASP A 176 -20.60 -17.10 -6.22
N SER A 177 -20.21 -18.35 -6.48
CA SER A 177 -18.82 -18.67 -6.83
C SER A 177 -18.52 -18.34 -8.30
N VAL A 178 -18.79 -17.10 -8.71
CA VAL A 178 -18.41 -16.58 -10.02
C VAL A 178 -16.92 -16.89 -10.24
N PRO A 179 -16.57 -17.69 -11.27
CA PRO A 179 -15.19 -18.08 -11.53
C PRO A 179 -14.35 -16.81 -11.63
N CYS A 180 -13.22 -16.80 -10.91
CA CYS A 180 -12.37 -15.62 -10.82
C CYS A 180 -11.70 -15.40 -12.17
N THR A 181 -12.37 -14.69 -13.08
CA THR A 181 -11.81 -14.30 -14.35
C THR A 181 -10.77 -13.22 -14.08
N VAL A 182 -9.50 -13.58 -14.27
CA VAL A 182 -8.39 -12.63 -14.20
C VAL A 182 -8.64 -11.56 -15.27
N GLU A 183 -8.55 -10.28 -14.90
CA GLU A 183 -8.70 -9.16 -15.84
C GLU A 183 -7.31 -8.65 -16.27
N PRO A 184 -6.68 -9.24 -17.31
CA PRO A 184 -5.35 -8.83 -17.77
C PRO A 184 -5.30 -7.39 -18.30
N MET A 185 -6.45 -6.76 -18.59
CA MET A 185 -6.53 -5.35 -18.97
C MET A 185 -5.87 -4.41 -17.96
N ARG A 186 -5.85 -4.78 -16.66
CA ARG A 186 -5.17 -3.97 -15.64
C ARG A 186 -3.68 -3.85 -15.89
N ALA A 187 -3.04 -4.88 -16.41
CA ALA A 187 -1.62 -4.85 -16.75
C ALA A 187 -1.34 -3.93 -17.95
N VAL A 188 -2.25 -3.88 -18.93
CA VAL A 188 -2.16 -2.93 -20.06
C VAL A 188 -2.25 -1.50 -19.56
N TRP A 189 -3.20 -1.20 -18.66
CA TRP A 189 -3.29 0.12 -18.05
C TRP A 189 -2.03 0.49 -17.25
N THR A 190 -1.44 -0.45 -16.52
CA THR A 190 -0.15 -0.22 -15.84
C THR A 190 0.94 0.18 -16.82
N ALA A 191 1.03 -0.48 -17.99
CA ALA A 191 2.00 -0.11 -19.02
C ALA A 191 1.74 1.31 -19.57
N VAL A 192 0.49 1.66 -19.86
CA VAL A 192 0.12 3.01 -20.32
C VAL A 192 0.51 4.07 -19.29
N TRP A 193 0.26 3.82 -18.00
CA TRP A 193 0.66 4.72 -16.93
C TRP A 193 2.19 4.87 -16.83
N LEU A 194 2.95 3.78 -16.96
CA LEU A 194 4.41 3.81 -16.94
C LEU A 194 4.99 4.59 -18.12
N ILE A 195 4.38 4.47 -19.31
CA ILE A 195 4.75 5.28 -20.48
C ILE A 195 4.45 6.76 -20.23
N GLY A 196 3.28 7.08 -19.65
CA GLY A 196 2.95 8.47 -19.28
C GLY A 196 3.88 9.05 -18.22
N ILE A 197 4.26 8.25 -17.22
CA ILE A 197 5.27 8.59 -16.19
C ILE A 197 6.62 8.91 -16.85
N TRP A 198 7.09 8.06 -17.77
CA TRP A 198 8.31 8.31 -18.51
C TRP A 198 8.24 9.60 -19.33
N LEU A 199 7.12 9.83 -20.04
CA LEU A 199 6.90 11.04 -20.82
C LEU A 199 6.95 12.30 -19.93
N MET A 200 6.38 12.23 -18.73
CA MET A 200 6.42 13.34 -17.77
C MET A 200 7.84 13.60 -17.27
N ILE A 201 8.62 12.57 -16.92
CA ILE A 201 10.05 12.72 -16.57
C ILE A 201 10.78 13.43 -17.71
N TYR A 202 10.52 12.99 -18.94
CA TYR A 202 11.15 13.54 -20.12
C TYR A 202 10.79 15.02 -20.32
N ILE A 203 9.50 15.37 -20.32
CA ILE A 203 9.05 16.76 -20.45
C ILE A 203 9.66 17.64 -19.36
N THR A 204 9.69 17.18 -18.10
CA THR A 204 10.28 17.95 -17.00
C THR A 204 11.78 18.22 -17.17
N HIS A 205 12.48 17.36 -17.91
CA HIS A 205 13.91 17.51 -18.18
C HIS A 205 14.22 18.41 -19.39
N ILE A 206 13.36 18.41 -20.43
CA ILE A 206 13.56 19.28 -21.60
C ILE A 206 13.39 20.76 -21.26
N LEU A 207 12.58 21.08 -20.24
CA LEU A 207 12.31 22.45 -19.86
C LEU A 207 13.64 23.16 -19.52
N PRO A 208 14.06 24.17 -20.32
CA PRO A 208 15.45 24.60 -20.45
C PRO A 208 16.06 25.25 -19.21
N ASP A 209 15.24 25.65 -18.24
CA ASP A 209 15.68 26.37 -17.03
C ASP A 209 15.74 25.49 -15.77
N ASN A 210 15.43 24.21 -15.92
CA ASN A 210 15.33 23.31 -14.78
C ASN A 210 16.71 22.70 -14.48
N ASN A 211 17.34 23.13 -13.38
CA ASN A 211 18.58 22.54 -12.82
C ASN A 211 18.41 21.09 -12.30
N LEU A 212 17.44 20.35 -12.84
CA LEU A 212 17.16 18.98 -12.43
C LEU A 212 18.10 18.00 -13.09
N ILE A 213 18.57 17.07 -12.28
CA ILE A 213 19.37 15.96 -12.76
C ILE A 213 18.39 14.92 -13.33
N TYR A 214 18.56 14.58 -14.60
CA TYR A 214 17.86 13.46 -15.19
C TYR A 214 18.45 12.14 -14.68
N CYS A 215 17.61 11.29 -14.11
CA CYS A 215 18.03 9.98 -13.62
C CYS A 215 17.80 8.91 -14.69
N GLY A 216 18.83 8.60 -15.49
CA GLY A 216 18.75 7.58 -16.54
C GLY A 216 18.37 6.20 -16.01
N SER A 217 18.83 5.86 -14.80
CA SER A 217 18.46 4.60 -14.13
C SER A 217 16.95 4.46 -13.90
N VAL A 218 16.21 5.53 -13.62
CA VAL A 218 14.74 5.44 -13.45
C VAL A 218 14.05 5.08 -14.76
N SER A 219 14.43 5.73 -15.85
CA SER A 219 13.86 5.41 -17.17
C SER A 219 14.21 4.00 -17.61
N TYR A 220 15.40 3.51 -17.26
CA TYR A 220 15.78 2.12 -17.44
C TYR A 220 14.90 1.15 -16.63
N THR A 221 14.63 1.47 -15.36
CA THR A 221 13.72 0.68 -14.53
C THR A 221 12.31 0.67 -15.12
N ILE A 222 11.82 1.79 -15.66
CA ILE A 222 10.54 1.84 -16.40
C ILE A 222 10.53 0.84 -17.55
N VAL A 223 11.57 0.85 -18.40
CA VAL A 223 11.69 -0.11 -19.51
C VAL A 223 11.67 -1.55 -19.00
N THR A 224 12.40 -1.83 -17.93
CA THR A 224 12.48 -3.18 -17.34
C THR A 224 11.11 -3.64 -16.82
N VAL A 225 10.34 -2.75 -16.19
CA VAL A 225 8.95 -3.05 -15.76
C VAL A 225 8.03 -3.22 -16.97
N LEU A 226 8.18 -2.45 -18.04
CA LEU A 226 7.42 -2.65 -19.28
C LEU A 226 7.72 -4.00 -19.93
N LEU A 227 8.98 -4.44 -19.95
CA LEU A 227 9.36 -5.78 -20.41
C LEU A 227 8.73 -6.86 -19.53
N GLY A 228 8.82 -6.74 -18.20
CA GLY A 228 8.13 -7.65 -17.28
C GLY A 228 6.59 -7.65 -17.47
N THR A 229 6.01 -6.51 -17.82
CA THR A 229 4.58 -6.39 -18.14
C THR A 229 4.22 -7.13 -19.43
N GLY A 230 5.04 -6.97 -20.47
CA GLY A 230 4.92 -7.76 -21.69
C GLY A 230 5.04 -9.26 -21.42
N MET A 231 6.00 -9.67 -20.59
CA MET A 231 6.19 -11.07 -20.22
C MET A 231 4.94 -11.64 -19.55
N TYR A 232 4.35 -10.91 -18.59
CA TYR A 232 3.11 -11.30 -17.95
C TYR A 232 1.97 -11.49 -18.96
N LEU A 233 1.80 -10.55 -19.90
CA LEU A 233 0.76 -10.62 -20.93
C LEU A 233 0.98 -11.75 -21.94
N LEU A 234 2.23 -12.12 -22.25
CA LEU A 234 2.55 -13.29 -23.06
C LEU A 234 2.13 -14.61 -22.40
N MET A 235 2.11 -14.65 -21.06
CA MET A 235 1.65 -15.81 -20.30
C MET A 235 0.12 -15.96 -20.30
N GLN A 236 -0.63 -14.90 -20.63
CA GLN A 236 -2.09 -14.92 -20.61
C GLN A 236 -2.66 -15.70 -21.81
N GLN A 237 -3.81 -16.33 -21.58
CA GLN A 237 -4.52 -17.05 -22.64
C GLN A 237 -5.26 -16.06 -23.54
N GLY A 238 -5.01 -16.15 -24.85
CA GLY A 238 -5.68 -15.33 -25.87
C GLY A 238 -4.71 -14.58 -26.77
N VAL A 239 -5.04 -14.53 -28.06
CA VAL A 239 -4.22 -13.85 -29.07
C VAL A 239 -4.14 -12.34 -28.81
N LYS A 240 -5.25 -11.74 -28.35
CA LYS A 240 -5.34 -10.30 -28.04
C LYS A 240 -4.24 -9.85 -27.06
N TYR A 241 -4.00 -10.61 -25.98
CA TYR A 241 -2.99 -10.24 -24.99
C TYR A 241 -1.56 -10.41 -25.49
N LYS A 242 -1.32 -11.34 -26.41
CA LYS A 242 0.00 -11.48 -27.06
C LYS A 242 0.32 -10.30 -27.98
N VAL A 243 -0.69 -9.76 -28.67
CA VAL A 243 -0.55 -8.53 -29.46
C VAL A 243 -0.23 -7.34 -28.55
N TYR A 244 -0.98 -7.18 -27.44
CA TYR A 244 -0.68 -6.12 -26.46
C TYR A 244 0.72 -6.28 -25.84
N ALA A 245 1.14 -7.51 -25.55
CA ALA A 245 2.48 -7.77 -25.04
C ALA A 245 3.56 -7.34 -26.04
N GLY A 246 3.40 -7.69 -27.32
CA GLY A 246 4.30 -7.27 -28.40
C GLY A 246 4.39 -5.75 -28.51
N GLY A 247 3.25 -5.06 -28.49
CA GLY A 247 3.19 -3.59 -28.51
C GLY A 247 3.88 -2.94 -27.31
N ILE A 248 3.66 -3.46 -26.10
CA ILE A 248 4.30 -2.94 -24.88
C ILE A 248 5.82 -3.17 -24.90
N MET A 249 6.28 -4.35 -25.33
CA MET A 249 7.71 -4.63 -25.45
C MET A 249 8.37 -3.76 -26.53
N PHE A 250 7.69 -3.53 -27.65
CA PHE A 250 8.17 -2.62 -28.70
C PHE A 250 8.29 -1.19 -28.18
N MET A 251 7.29 -0.68 -27.46
CA MET A 251 7.38 0.64 -26.81
C MET A 251 8.51 0.70 -25.78
N ALA A 252 8.78 -0.39 -25.06
CA ALA A 252 9.91 -0.47 -24.14
C ALA A 252 11.27 -0.33 -24.87
N VAL A 253 11.42 -0.94 -26.05
CA VAL A 253 12.60 -0.75 -26.93
C VAL A 253 12.72 0.69 -27.37
N LEU A 254 11.63 1.29 -27.86
CA LEU A 254 11.63 2.68 -28.33
C LEU A 254 12.03 3.64 -27.21
N ILE A 255 11.45 3.48 -26.01
CA ILE A 255 11.81 4.28 -24.84
C ILE A 255 13.30 4.09 -24.50
N TYR A 256 13.82 2.86 -24.54
CA TYR A 256 15.23 2.61 -24.28
C TYR A 256 16.13 3.32 -25.30
N LEU A 257 15.87 3.13 -26.60
CA LEU A 257 16.62 3.78 -27.67
C LEU A 257 16.55 5.30 -27.54
N PHE A 258 15.37 5.83 -27.25
CA PHE A 258 15.17 7.25 -27.06
C PHE A 258 15.96 7.78 -25.86
N ASN A 259 15.93 7.11 -24.70
CA ASN A 259 16.74 7.50 -23.54
C ASN A 259 18.23 7.48 -23.85
N TYR A 260 18.66 6.52 -24.68
CA TYR A 260 20.05 6.40 -25.10
C TYR A 260 20.45 7.58 -26.00
N PHE A 261 19.74 7.76 -27.12
CA PHE A 261 20.07 8.81 -28.08
C PHE A 261 19.85 10.20 -27.50
N LEU A 262 18.78 10.43 -26.74
CA LEU A 262 18.46 11.76 -26.25
C LEU A 262 19.47 12.25 -25.20
N LEU A 263 19.87 11.40 -24.26
CA LEU A 263 20.85 11.80 -23.26
C LEU A 263 22.18 12.16 -23.94
N ASP A 264 22.60 11.34 -24.89
CA ASP A 264 23.81 11.60 -25.67
C ASP A 264 23.64 12.87 -26.52
N VAL A 265 22.53 13.05 -27.26
CA VAL A 265 22.29 14.25 -28.09
C VAL A 265 22.26 15.54 -27.26
N LEU A 266 21.61 15.56 -26.10
CA LEU A 266 21.55 16.76 -25.24
C LEU A 266 22.93 17.11 -24.66
N ILE A 267 23.66 16.11 -24.16
CA ILE A 267 24.99 16.32 -23.58
C ILE A 267 25.99 16.72 -24.67
N LEU A 268 25.99 16.01 -25.80
CA LEU A 268 26.93 16.26 -26.91
C LEU A 268 26.58 17.51 -27.72
N GLY A 269 25.29 17.84 -27.86
CA GLY A 269 24.85 19.10 -28.45
C GLY A 269 25.36 20.31 -27.66
N ARG A 270 25.42 20.19 -26.32
CA ARG A 270 26.04 21.22 -25.46
C ARG A 270 27.57 21.30 -25.61
N LEU A 271 28.20 20.20 -26.02
CA LEU A 271 29.65 20.10 -26.27
C LEU A 271 30.03 20.43 -27.72
N GLY A 272 29.07 20.77 -28.59
CA GLY A 272 29.32 21.09 -30.00
C GLY A 272 29.79 19.91 -30.86
N VAL A 273 29.58 18.66 -30.41
CA VAL A 273 30.03 17.47 -31.14
C VAL A 273 29.06 17.16 -32.27
N ASN A 274 29.61 16.84 -33.45
CA ASN A 274 28.85 16.57 -34.65
C ASN A 274 28.05 15.26 -34.49
N LEU A 275 26.72 15.32 -34.61
CA LEU A 275 25.82 14.17 -34.38
C LEU A 275 26.14 12.96 -35.26
N HIS A 276 26.62 13.22 -36.47
CA HIS A 276 26.96 12.19 -37.45
C HIS A 276 28.05 11.22 -36.93
N ASP A 277 29.06 11.75 -36.24
CA ASP A 277 30.18 10.94 -35.73
C ASP A 277 29.75 10.05 -34.55
N LEU A 278 28.74 10.49 -33.79
CA LEU A 278 28.18 9.71 -32.70
C LEU A 278 27.42 8.48 -33.21
N PHE A 279 26.61 8.67 -34.26
CA PHE A 279 25.84 7.58 -34.87
C PHE A 279 26.74 6.51 -35.49
N LEU A 280 27.85 6.90 -36.10
CA LEU A 280 28.82 5.99 -36.72
C LEU A 280 29.79 5.34 -35.72
N SER A 281 29.82 5.78 -34.47
CA SER A 281 30.70 5.18 -33.47
C SER A 281 30.34 3.71 -33.23
N SER A 282 31.32 2.81 -33.21
CA SER A 282 31.14 1.38 -32.93
C SER A 282 30.46 1.10 -31.58
N ILE A 283 30.56 2.06 -30.65
CA ILE A 283 29.92 2.05 -29.33
C ILE A 283 28.39 2.10 -29.46
N SER A 284 27.85 2.82 -30.44
CA SER A 284 26.39 2.94 -30.65
C SER A 284 25.80 1.60 -31.09
N LEU A 285 26.45 0.89 -32.02
CA LEU A 285 26.00 -0.39 -32.54
C LEU A 285 25.96 -1.47 -31.45
N MET A 286 27.03 -1.59 -30.65
CA MET A 286 27.09 -2.58 -29.58
C MET A 286 26.03 -2.35 -28.51
N ARG A 287 25.70 -1.08 -28.23
CA ARG A 287 24.58 -0.73 -27.33
C ARG A 287 23.23 -1.08 -27.94
N ILE A 288 23.00 -0.82 -29.21
CA ILE A 288 21.75 -1.23 -29.90
C ILE A 288 21.60 -2.76 -29.86
N ILE A 289 22.67 -3.51 -30.14
CA ILE A 289 22.68 -4.97 -30.05
C ILE A 289 22.32 -5.41 -28.63
N ASN A 290 22.91 -4.79 -27.60
CA ASN A 290 22.59 -5.07 -26.20
C ASN A 290 21.10 -4.87 -25.87
N ILE A 291 20.51 -3.79 -26.38
CA ILE A 291 19.08 -3.48 -26.18
C ILE A 291 18.21 -4.54 -26.83
N LEU A 292 18.48 -4.85 -28.10
CA LEU A 292 17.74 -5.88 -28.83
C LEU A 292 17.87 -7.23 -28.15
N LEU A 293 19.10 -7.60 -27.75
CA LEU A 293 19.38 -8.85 -27.04
C LEU A 293 18.53 -8.98 -25.78
N ARG A 294 18.39 -7.93 -24.98
CA ARG A 294 17.54 -7.96 -23.77
C ARG A 294 16.08 -8.22 -24.08
N VAL A 295 15.55 -7.58 -25.11
CA VAL A 295 14.15 -7.78 -25.52
C VAL A 295 13.94 -9.17 -26.09
N PHE A 296 14.87 -9.66 -26.91
CA PHE A 296 14.86 -11.04 -27.40
C PHE A 296 14.92 -12.05 -26.26
N VAL A 297 15.75 -11.84 -25.24
CA VAL A 297 15.84 -12.75 -24.09
C VAL A 297 14.59 -12.69 -23.21
N ALA A 298 14.04 -11.50 -22.97
CA ALA A 298 12.80 -11.35 -22.19
C ALA A 298 11.60 -11.99 -22.91
N ALA A 299 11.42 -11.71 -24.21
CA ALA A 299 10.34 -12.26 -25.01
C ALA A 299 10.52 -13.76 -25.27
N GLY A 300 11.72 -14.17 -25.70
CA GLY A 300 12.09 -15.55 -25.99
C GLY A 300 12.03 -16.42 -24.74
N GLY A 301 12.57 -15.95 -23.61
CA GLY A 301 12.48 -16.62 -22.32
C GLY A 301 11.03 -16.81 -21.87
N ALA A 302 10.21 -15.76 -21.93
CA ALA A 302 8.80 -15.87 -21.59
C ALA A 302 8.07 -16.88 -22.47
N LEU A 303 8.25 -16.85 -23.79
CA LEU A 303 7.61 -17.81 -24.71
C LEU A 303 8.09 -19.24 -24.49
N LEU A 304 9.40 -19.44 -24.34
CA LEU A 304 10.01 -20.74 -24.12
C LEU A 304 9.53 -21.37 -22.81
N PHE A 305 9.65 -20.64 -21.69
CA PHE A 305 9.27 -21.15 -20.38
C PHE A 305 7.75 -21.29 -20.23
N THR A 306 6.94 -20.47 -20.90
CA THR A 306 5.48 -20.68 -20.91
C THR A 306 5.11 -21.96 -21.66
N ARG A 307 5.84 -22.34 -22.73
CA ARG A 307 5.66 -23.62 -23.42
C ARG A 307 6.15 -24.79 -22.59
N LEU A 308 7.33 -24.70 -21.99
CA LEU A 308 7.92 -25.76 -21.16
C LEU A 308 7.12 -26.02 -19.88
N LEU A 309 6.58 -24.96 -19.26
CA LEU A 309 5.74 -25.04 -18.06
C LEU A 309 4.25 -25.14 -18.38
N ARG A 310 3.90 -25.44 -19.65
CA ARG A 310 2.52 -25.72 -20.01
C ARG A 310 2.08 -26.93 -19.19
N PRO A 311 0.98 -26.84 -18.43
CA PRO A 311 0.49 -27.98 -17.68
C PRO A 311 0.26 -29.07 -18.73
N LYS A 312 0.88 -30.26 -18.52
CA LYS A 312 0.44 -31.45 -19.24
C LYS A 312 -1.07 -31.45 -19.10
N ARG A 313 -1.81 -31.42 -20.22
CA ARG A 313 -3.28 -31.45 -20.24
C ARG A 313 -3.65 -32.45 -19.16
N GLN A 314 -4.18 -31.98 -18.04
CA GLN A 314 -4.74 -32.88 -17.06
C GLN A 314 -5.79 -33.61 -17.87
N CYS A 315 -5.61 -34.93 -17.99
CA CYS A 315 -6.62 -35.81 -18.56
C CYS A 315 -7.96 -35.37 -18.00
N GLU A 316 -8.97 -35.38 -18.87
CA GLU A 316 -10.34 -34.99 -18.55
C GLU A 316 -10.67 -35.37 -17.11
N PRO A 317 -11.22 -34.44 -16.31
CA PRO A 317 -11.59 -34.74 -14.95
C PRO A 317 -12.50 -35.96 -15.03
N VAL A 318 -11.99 -37.10 -14.55
CA VAL A 318 -12.80 -38.31 -14.39
C VAL A 318 -13.95 -37.87 -13.51
N LEU A 319 -15.16 -37.95 -14.06
CA LEU A 319 -16.39 -37.52 -13.44
C LEU A 319 -16.70 -38.52 -12.32
N ASP A 320 -15.95 -38.44 -11.21
CA ASP A 320 -16.26 -39.19 -10.01
C ASP A 320 -17.44 -38.49 -9.33
N ASN A 321 -18.59 -39.16 -9.35
CA ASN A 321 -19.91 -38.60 -9.08
C ASN A 321 -20.15 -38.08 -7.66
N ASP A 322 -19.17 -38.12 -6.74
CA ASP A 322 -19.49 -37.97 -5.31
C ASP A 322 -18.51 -37.17 -4.44
N THR A 323 -17.63 -36.34 -5.00
CA THR A 323 -16.72 -35.54 -4.17
C THR A 323 -16.70 -34.06 -4.51
N THR A 324 -16.87 -33.25 -3.46
CA THR A 324 -16.76 -31.79 -3.40
C THR A 324 -15.67 -31.27 -4.34
N VAL A 325 -16.08 -30.54 -5.38
CA VAL A 325 -15.17 -29.97 -6.37
C VAL A 325 -14.15 -29.05 -5.68
N THR A 326 -12.89 -29.47 -5.64
CA THR A 326 -11.78 -28.73 -5.04
C THR A 326 -11.27 -27.65 -6.00
N TRP A 327 -12.07 -26.60 -6.19
CA TRP A 327 -11.75 -25.44 -7.05
C TRP A 327 -10.46 -24.68 -6.67
N ASP A 328 -9.91 -24.88 -5.48
CA ASP A 328 -8.75 -24.15 -4.96
C ASP A 328 -7.40 -24.62 -5.55
N SER A 329 -7.36 -25.74 -6.26
CA SER A 329 -6.12 -26.29 -6.83
C SER A 329 -5.61 -25.48 -8.04
N GLY A 330 -6.51 -25.10 -8.96
CA GLY A 330 -6.13 -24.43 -10.21
C GLY A 330 -5.50 -23.04 -10.04
N VAL A 331 -5.98 -22.25 -9.08
CA VAL A 331 -5.47 -20.89 -8.81
C VAL A 331 -4.04 -20.93 -8.25
N LYS A 332 -3.73 -21.92 -7.41
CA LYS A 332 -2.39 -22.11 -6.85
C LYS A 332 -1.38 -22.50 -7.93
N ASP A 333 -1.80 -23.32 -8.88
CA ASP A 333 -0.96 -23.76 -9.99
C ASP A 333 -0.62 -22.64 -10.97
N GLU A 334 -1.58 -21.77 -11.31
CA GLU A 334 -1.33 -20.61 -12.16
C GLU A 334 -0.33 -19.64 -11.51
N LYS A 335 -0.53 -19.33 -10.22
CA LYS A 335 0.40 -18.49 -9.46
C LYS A 335 1.82 -19.08 -9.48
N LYS A 336 1.95 -20.38 -9.18
CA LYS A 336 3.25 -21.08 -9.18
C LYS A 336 3.91 -21.04 -10.56
N ARG A 337 3.12 -21.15 -11.63
CA ARG A 337 3.61 -21.03 -13.01
C ARG A 337 4.19 -19.66 -13.29
N VAL A 338 3.46 -18.58 -13.01
CA VAL A 338 3.92 -17.20 -13.25
C VAL A 338 5.24 -16.94 -12.52
N TRP A 339 5.35 -17.36 -11.26
CA TRP A 339 6.59 -17.20 -10.48
C TRP A 339 7.77 -17.96 -11.10
N ARG A 340 7.59 -19.21 -11.52
CA ARG A 340 8.65 -20.02 -12.14
C ARG A 340 9.09 -19.45 -13.48
N THR A 341 8.15 -19.12 -14.36
CA THR A 341 8.45 -18.51 -15.67
C THR A 341 9.21 -17.20 -15.51
N SER A 342 8.79 -16.36 -14.55
CA SER A 342 9.47 -15.09 -14.26
C SER A 342 10.88 -15.30 -13.74
N LEU A 343 11.09 -16.24 -12.81
CA LEU A 343 12.40 -16.55 -12.23
C LEU A 343 13.38 -17.02 -13.31
N TYR A 344 12.99 -18.01 -14.12
CA TYR A 344 13.87 -18.56 -15.14
C TYR A 344 14.20 -17.53 -16.22
N THR A 345 13.22 -16.72 -16.63
CA THR A 345 13.48 -15.65 -17.61
C THR A 345 14.43 -14.59 -17.04
N ALA A 346 14.26 -14.18 -15.78
CA ALA A 346 15.14 -13.22 -15.13
C ALA A 346 16.58 -13.75 -14.99
N LEU A 347 16.76 -15.01 -14.61
CA LEU A 347 18.08 -15.65 -14.49
C LEU A 347 18.79 -15.76 -15.83
N VAL A 348 18.09 -16.21 -16.88
CA VAL A 348 18.66 -16.30 -18.24
C VAL A 348 19.01 -14.91 -18.77
N SER A 349 18.14 -13.92 -18.54
CA SER A 349 18.40 -12.52 -18.90
C SER A 349 19.63 -11.98 -18.20
N MET A 350 19.78 -12.22 -16.89
CA MET A 350 20.95 -11.81 -16.13
C MET A 350 22.23 -12.46 -16.65
N LEU A 351 22.22 -13.78 -16.88
CA LEU A 351 23.39 -14.51 -17.35
C LEU A 351 23.86 -14.00 -18.71
N ILE A 352 22.93 -13.88 -19.67
CA ILE A 352 23.25 -13.39 -21.02
C ILE A 352 23.77 -11.96 -20.95
N GLN A 353 23.18 -11.11 -20.09
CA GLN A 353 23.64 -9.74 -19.91
C GLN A 353 25.07 -9.68 -19.37
N ILE A 354 25.38 -10.50 -18.38
CA ILE A 354 26.72 -10.59 -17.78
C ILE A 354 27.73 -11.03 -18.84
N VAL A 355 27.45 -12.13 -19.55
CA VAL A 355 28.35 -12.66 -20.58
C VAL A 355 28.58 -11.64 -21.70
N PHE A 356 27.49 -11.04 -22.22
CA PHE A 356 27.59 -10.04 -23.29
C PHE A 356 28.36 -8.80 -22.84
N THR A 357 28.11 -8.31 -21.62
CA THR A 357 28.77 -7.07 -21.16
C THR A 357 30.25 -7.29 -20.87
N ILE A 358 30.62 -8.45 -20.28
CA ILE A 358 32.02 -8.81 -20.04
C ILE A 358 32.76 -9.05 -21.37
N SER A 359 32.13 -9.69 -22.35
CA SER A 359 32.77 -9.96 -23.64
C SER A 359 32.97 -8.72 -24.51
N THR A 360 32.14 -7.69 -24.33
CA THR A 360 32.14 -6.50 -25.19
C THR A 360 32.86 -5.29 -24.60
N SER A 361 33.07 -5.25 -23.28
CA SER A 361 33.64 -4.08 -22.60
C SER A 361 34.93 -4.42 -21.88
N ARG A 362 36.06 -4.03 -22.48
CA ARG A 362 37.40 -4.15 -21.89
C ARG A 362 37.56 -3.33 -20.61
N ILE A 363 36.76 -2.26 -20.46
CA ILE A 363 36.80 -1.31 -19.33
C ILE A 363 36.65 -2.03 -17.98
N TYR A 364 35.85 -3.09 -17.91
CA TYR A 364 35.64 -3.83 -16.65
C TYR A 364 36.88 -4.61 -16.19
N SER A 365 37.77 -4.98 -17.12
CA SER A 365 39.04 -5.61 -16.77
C SER A 365 40.03 -4.62 -16.16
N GLU A 366 39.94 -3.34 -16.55
CA GLU A 366 40.85 -2.29 -16.09
C GLU A 366 40.37 -1.63 -14.79
N ARG A 367 39.06 -1.65 -14.54
CA ARG A 367 38.43 -0.99 -13.38
C ARG A 367 37.47 -1.95 -12.66
N PRO A 368 37.95 -2.77 -11.71
CA PRO A 368 37.13 -3.78 -11.04
C PRO A 368 35.96 -3.18 -10.25
N ILE A 369 36.07 -1.91 -9.82
CA ILE A 369 34.97 -1.22 -9.15
C ILE A 369 33.73 -1.05 -10.04
N LEU A 370 33.92 -0.89 -11.36
CA LEU A 370 32.83 -0.82 -12.32
C LEU A 370 32.11 -2.18 -12.48
N LEU A 371 32.82 -3.28 -12.24
CA LEU A 371 32.25 -4.62 -12.28
C LEU A 371 31.28 -4.84 -11.11
N VAL A 372 31.57 -4.28 -9.93
CA VAL A 372 30.66 -4.29 -8.78
C VAL A 372 29.38 -3.52 -9.10
N THR A 373 29.49 -2.29 -9.60
CA THR A 373 28.31 -1.47 -9.97
C THR A 373 27.49 -2.12 -11.07
N PHE A 374 28.16 -2.76 -12.05
CA PHE A 374 27.52 -3.51 -13.11
C PHE A 374 26.74 -4.72 -12.58
N PHE A 375 27.35 -5.50 -11.67
CA PHE A 375 26.70 -6.67 -11.09
C PHE A 375 25.46 -6.27 -10.27
N VAL A 376 25.55 -5.20 -9.47
CA VAL A 376 24.40 -4.65 -8.73
C VAL A 376 23.30 -4.20 -9.69
N SER A 377 23.66 -3.50 -10.77
CA SER A 377 22.69 -3.08 -11.80
C SER A 377 22.01 -4.28 -12.48
N CYS A 378 22.74 -5.37 -12.75
CA CYS A 378 22.20 -6.61 -13.30
C CYS A 378 21.25 -7.30 -12.32
N LEU A 379 21.62 -7.36 -11.04
CA LEU A 379 20.80 -7.94 -9.98
C LEU A 379 19.49 -7.16 -9.82
N ILE A 380 19.55 -5.83 -9.83
CA ILE A 380 18.37 -4.96 -9.79
C ILE A 380 17.47 -5.20 -11.00
N THR A 381 18.05 -5.30 -12.20
CA THR A 381 17.31 -5.58 -13.44
C THR A 381 16.61 -6.95 -13.36
N ALA A 382 17.33 -7.99 -12.94
CA ALA A 382 16.80 -9.34 -12.82
C ALA A 382 15.70 -9.41 -11.75
N THR A 383 15.90 -8.72 -10.63
CA THR A 383 14.93 -8.62 -9.55
C THR A 383 13.65 -7.92 -10.02
N THR A 384 13.79 -6.84 -10.79
CA THR A 384 12.66 -6.09 -11.37
C THR A 384 11.88 -6.97 -12.36
N LEU A 385 12.58 -7.66 -13.28
CA LEU A 385 11.95 -8.62 -14.19
C LEU A 385 11.28 -9.77 -13.45
N PHE A 386 11.88 -10.27 -12.38
CA PHE A 386 11.35 -11.38 -11.60
C PHE A 386 10.05 -11.00 -10.88
N PHE A 387 10.02 -9.85 -10.19
CA PHE A 387 8.87 -9.45 -9.36
C PHE A 387 7.72 -8.81 -10.15
N THR A 388 7.97 -8.26 -11.33
CA THR A 388 6.94 -7.55 -12.10
C THR A 388 5.77 -8.47 -12.52
N PRO A 389 5.97 -9.64 -13.17
CA PRO A 389 4.86 -10.51 -13.55
C PRO A 389 4.03 -11.03 -12.38
N PRO A 390 4.63 -11.52 -11.25
CA PRO A 390 3.88 -11.86 -10.05
C PRO A 390 3.06 -10.70 -9.47
N ALA A 391 3.62 -9.48 -9.46
CA ALA A 391 2.92 -8.30 -8.98
C ALA A 391 1.71 -7.95 -9.87
N LEU A 392 1.87 -8.06 -11.19
CA LEU A 392 0.78 -7.84 -12.15
C LEU A 392 -0.29 -8.92 -12.09
N HIS A 393 0.10 -10.19 -11.92
CA HIS A 393 -0.85 -11.28 -11.67
C HIS A 393 -1.64 -11.04 -10.38
N ALA A 394 -0.97 -10.61 -9.30
CA ALA A 394 -1.65 -10.26 -8.07
C ALA A 394 -2.64 -9.09 -8.31
N LEU A 395 -2.25 -8.06 -9.06
CA LEU A 395 -3.08 -6.93 -9.44
C LEU A 395 -4.34 -7.34 -10.24
N SER A 396 -4.18 -8.24 -11.21
CA SER A 396 -5.27 -8.69 -12.09
C SER A 396 -6.22 -9.69 -11.41
N ALA A 397 -5.74 -10.48 -10.45
CA ALA A 397 -6.55 -11.45 -9.70
C ALA A 397 -7.35 -10.83 -8.53
N MET A 398 -7.14 -9.55 -8.20
CA MET A 398 -7.77 -8.93 -7.04
C MET A 398 -9.26 -8.58 -7.27
N LYS A 399 -10.16 -9.23 -6.50
CA LYS A 399 -11.64 -9.06 -6.58
C LYS A 399 -12.17 -7.78 -5.92
N THR A 400 -11.59 -7.32 -4.80
CA THR A 400 -12.21 -6.26 -3.99
C THR A 400 -11.84 -4.85 -4.46
N LYS A 401 -12.87 -4.04 -4.74
CA LYS A 401 -12.75 -2.63 -5.18
C LYS A 401 -12.42 -1.66 -4.05
N HIS A 402 -12.75 -2.01 -2.81
CA HIS A 402 -12.61 -1.13 -1.65
C HIS A 402 -11.59 -1.64 -0.64
N ILE A 403 -10.71 -0.75 -0.19
CA ILE A 403 -9.85 -0.94 0.98
C ILE A 403 -10.37 -0.01 2.07
N GLN A 404 -10.68 -0.56 3.24
CA GLN A 404 -10.88 0.24 4.43
C GLN A 404 -9.55 0.37 5.16
N LEU A 405 -8.93 1.54 5.04
CA LEU A 405 -7.81 1.89 5.90
C LEU A 405 -8.35 2.25 7.28
N SER A 406 -7.79 1.65 8.32
CA SER A 406 -8.12 1.96 9.70
C SER A 406 -6.86 1.98 10.57
N GLY A 407 -6.95 2.66 11.72
CA GLY A 407 -5.86 2.77 12.69
C GLY A 407 -4.59 3.39 12.08
N TRP A 408 -3.44 2.79 12.40
CA TRP A 408 -2.11 3.25 12.01
C TRP A 408 -1.90 3.34 10.48
N GLY A 409 -2.57 2.49 9.69
CA GLY A 409 -2.44 2.54 8.24
C GLY A 409 -2.99 3.82 7.61
N LEU A 410 -4.12 4.32 8.15
CA LEU A 410 -4.70 5.59 7.70
C LEU A 410 -3.82 6.78 8.08
N VAL A 411 -3.27 6.75 9.30
CA VAL A 411 -2.34 7.76 9.81
C VAL A 411 -1.11 7.85 8.93
N TRP A 412 -0.50 6.70 8.62
CA TRP A 412 0.67 6.64 7.76
C TRP A 412 0.39 7.20 6.37
N CYS A 413 -0.77 6.88 5.78
CA CYS A 413 -1.17 7.44 4.49
C CYS A 413 -1.26 8.97 4.53
N TRP A 414 -1.83 9.56 5.59
CA TRP A 414 -1.87 11.02 5.75
C TRP A 414 -0.49 11.64 5.91
N LEU A 415 0.39 11.01 6.68
CA LEU A 415 1.78 11.45 6.83
C LEU A 415 2.52 11.42 5.49
N CYS A 416 2.33 10.35 4.71
CA CYS A 416 2.88 10.28 3.36
C CYS A 416 2.28 11.34 2.43
N VAL A 417 0.96 11.61 2.46
CA VAL A 417 0.36 12.70 1.67
C VAL A 417 1.00 14.04 2.00
N ALA A 418 1.15 14.35 3.29
CA ALA A 418 1.77 15.60 3.74
C ALA A 418 3.24 15.70 3.28
N GLY A 419 4.02 14.63 3.46
CA GLY A 419 5.41 14.58 3.00
C GLY A 419 5.54 14.74 1.48
N MET A 420 4.69 14.10 0.70
CA MET A 420 4.72 14.22 -0.77
C MET A 420 4.25 15.59 -1.25
N PHE A 421 3.26 16.19 -0.57
CA PHE A 421 2.85 17.58 -0.84
C PHE A 421 3.99 18.56 -0.55
N PHE A 422 4.68 18.38 0.57
CA PHE A 422 5.86 19.17 0.91
C PHE A 422 6.95 19.04 -0.16
N SER A 423 7.29 17.81 -0.60
CA SER A 423 8.26 17.60 -1.68
C SER A 423 7.86 18.26 -3.01
N ILE A 424 6.56 18.29 -3.34
CA ILE A 424 6.06 19.02 -4.52
C ILE A 424 6.22 20.54 -4.34
N ALA A 425 5.84 21.07 -3.18
CA ALA A 425 5.96 22.50 -2.89
C ALA A 425 7.43 22.96 -2.88
N MET A 426 8.31 22.18 -2.27
CA MET A 426 9.77 22.33 -2.31
C MET A 426 10.29 22.45 -3.74
N TYR A 427 9.85 21.53 -4.60
CA TYR A 427 10.27 21.51 -5.99
C TYR A 427 9.77 22.75 -6.75
N ILE A 428 8.50 23.14 -6.56
CA ILE A 428 7.97 24.37 -7.15
C ILE A 428 8.75 25.60 -6.66
N ALA A 429 9.12 25.64 -5.38
CA ALA A 429 9.92 26.72 -4.83
C ALA A 429 11.32 26.79 -5.46
N VAL A 430 11.98 25.64 -5.68
CA VAL A 430 13.26 25.58 -6.41
C VAL A 430 13.08 26.05 -7.86
N MET A 431 12.01 25.63 -8.54
CA MET A 431 11.71 26.03 -9.93
C MET A 431 11.49 27.53 -10.10
N VAL A 432 10.87 28.17 -9.11
CA VAL A 432 10.59 29.61 -9.12
C VAL A 432 11.76 30.42 -8.53
N ASN A 433 12.91 29.77 -8.28
CA ASN A 433 14.10 30.39 -7.66
C ASN A 433 13.81 31.05 -6.29
N LEU A 434 12.82 30.54 -5.54
CA LEU A 434 12.51 31.02 -4.19
C LEU A 434 13.53 30.52 -3.15
N VAL A 435 14.28 29.47 -3.47
CA VAL A 435 15.31 28.90 -2.60
C VAL A 435 16.68 29.26 -3.18
N PRO A 436 17.53 30.03 -2.47
CA PRO A 436 18.80 30.52 -3.00
C PRO A 436 19.91 29.45 -3.06
N PHE A 437 19.65 28.24 -2.56
CA PHE A 437 20.63 27.16 -2.53
C PHE A 437 20.39 26.16 -3.66
N PRO A 438 21.45 25.74 -4.39
CA PRO A 438 21.34 24.73 -5.43
C PRO A 438 21.07 23.36 -4.81
N ILE A 439 19.79 23.02 -4.61
CA ILE A 439 19.41 21.68 -4.17
C ILE A 439 19.43 20.77 -5.39
N GLN A 440 20.38 19.84 -5.42
CA GLN A 440 20.40 18.78 -6.44
C GLN A 440 19.22 17.83 -6.22
N MET A 441 18.18 17.98 -7.04
CA MET A 441 17.04 17.07 -7.06
C MET A 441 16.99 16.33 -8.39
N TYR A 442 16.67 15.04 -8.34
CA TYR A 442 16.34 14.31 -9.55
C TYR A 442 14.94 14.68 -10.03
N SER A 443 14.75 14.81 -11.34
CA SER A 443 13.39 14.96 -11.93
C SER A 443 12.45 13.82 -11.52
N SER A 444 13.00 12.63 -11.30
CA SER A 444 12.25 11.47 -10.82
C SER A 444 11.72 11.61 -9.39
N GLN A 445 12.31 12.45 -8.53
CA GLN A 445 11.81 12.70 -7.16
C GLN A 445 10.51 13.50 -7.18
N PHE A 446 10.40 14.47 -8.07
CA PHE A 446 9.18 15.24 -8.26
C PHE A 446 8.03 14.35 -8.72
N LEU A 447 8.30 13.52 -9.74
CA LEU A 447 7.33 12.57 -10.23
C LEU A 447 6.94 11.54 -9.16
N MET A 448 7.91 10.99 -8.43
CA MET A 448 7.64 10.09 -7.30
C MET A 448 6.70 10.76 -6.30
N SER A 449 6.91 12.05 -6.02
CA SER A 449 6.07 12.81 -5.10
C SER A 449 4.64 12.96 -5.64
N ILE A 450 4.46 13.33 -6.91
CA ILE A 450 3.14 13.43 -7.56
C ILE A 450 2.41 12.09 -7.54
N VAL A 451 3.10 11.02 -7.96
CA VAL A 451 2.55 9.68 -8.06
C VAL A 451 2.17 9.15 -6.68
N ALA A 452 3.06 9.26 -5.70
CA ALA A 452 2.79 8.83 -4.34
C ALA A 452 1.66 9.65 -3.72
N PHE A 453 1.65 10.98 -3.89
CA PHE A 453 0.57 11.86 -3.44
C PHE A 453 -0.79 11.41 -4.01
N THR A 454 -0.86 11.23 -5.32
CA THR A 454 -2.07 10.75 -6.02
C THR A 454 -2.50 9.38 -5.49
N GLY A 455 -1.55 8.45 -5.37
CA GLY A 455 -1.81 7.10 -4.90
C GLY A 455 -2.32 7.05 -3.45
N PHE A 456 -1.74 7.86 -2.56
CA PHE A 456 -2.19 7.95 -1.17
C PHE A 456 -3.55 8.64 -1.03
N ILE A 457 -3.84 9.68 -1.80
CA ILE A 457 -5.19 10.29 -1.85
C ILE A 457 -6.23 9.26 -2.29
N MET A 458 -5.93 8.49 -3.33
CA MET A 458 -6.83 7.44 -3.80
C MET A 458 -7.04 6.36 -2.74
N LEU A 459 -5.99 5.98 -2.01
CA LEU A 459 -6.08 5.06 -0.88
C LEU A 459 -6.98 5.60 0.24
N ILE A 460 -6.85 6.89 0.60
CA ILE A 460 -7.72 7.57 1.58
C ILE A 460 -9.18 7.60 1.08
N ALA A 461 -9.39 7.82 -0.22
CA ALA A 461 -10.69 7.72 -0.89
C ALA A 461 -11.21 6.28 -1.03
N LYS A 462 -10.59 5.31 -0.34
CA LYS A 462 -10.93 3.87 -0.36
C LYS A 462 -10.81 3.23 -1.74
N LYS A 463 -10.11 3.86 -2.68
CA LYS A 463 -9.81 3.33 -4.01
C LYS A 463 -8.52 2.52 -3.94
N ARG A 464 -8.65 1.20 -4.08
CA ARG A 464 -7.51 0.27 -4.10
C ARG A 464 -6.48 0.57 -5.17
N LEU A 465 -6.90 1.18 -6.29
CA LEU A 465 -6.02 1.59 -7.37
C LEU A 465 -4.85 2.46 -6.87
N GLY A 466 -5.08 3.27 -5.83
CA GLY A 466 -4.05 4.08 -5.20
C GLY A 466 -2.85 3.29 -4.71
N TRP A 467 -3.04 2.08 -4.19
CA TRP A 467 -1.94 1.24 -3.71
C TRP A 467 -0.97 0.87 -4.83
N TYR A 468 -1.46 0.64 -6.04
CA TYR A 468 -0.60 0.26 -7.17
C TYR A 468 0.13 1.45 -7.75
N ILE A 469 -0.51 2.62 -7.76
CA ILE A 469 0.15 3.87 -8.14
C ILE A 469 1.32 4.11 -7.18
N VAL A 470 1.09 3.99 -5.86
CA VAL A 470 2.17 4.07 -4.86
C VAL A 470 3.21 2.99 -5.09
N LEU A 471 2.80 1.71 -5.23
CA LEU A 471 3.73 0.60 -5.32
C LEU A 471 4.57 0.68 -6.58
N PHE A 472 3.98 0.70 -7.77
CA PHE A 472 4.75 0.68 -9.02
C PHE A 472 5.50 1.98 -9.23
N GLY A 473 4.85 3.13 -9.07
CA GLY A 473 5.51 4.38 -9.40
C GLY A 473 6.56 4.81 -8.37
N SER A 474 6.33 4.59 -7.06
CA SER A 474 7.39 4.83 -6.05
C SER A 474 8.50 3.78 -6.15
N TYR A 475 8.18 2.50 -6.39
CA TYR A 475 9.19 1.46 -6.59
C TYR A 475 10.13 1.79 -7.75
N VAL A 476 9.57 2.15 -8.90
CA VAL A 476 10.37 2.46 -10.10
C VAL A 476 11.29 3.66 -9.86
N ALA A 477 10.78 4.72 -9.23
CA ALA A 477 11.59 5.89 -8.90
C ALA A 477 12.69 5.57 -7.88
N LEU A 478 12.35 4.88 -6.77
CA LEU A 478 13.29 4.55 -5.70
C LEU A 478 14.37 3.58 -6.15
N VAL A 479 14.02 2.55 -6.92
CA VAL A 479 14.99 1.58 -7.44
C VAL A 479 15.95 2.24 -8.42
N GLY A 480 15.44 3.09 -9.33
CA GLY A 480 16.29 3.83 -10.25
C GLY A 480 17.21 4.83 -9.53
N GLN A 481 16.68 5.57 -8.56
CA GLN A 481 17.47 6.50 -7.74
C GLN A 481 18.52 5.77 -6.91
N PHE A 482 18.17 4.63 -6.31
CA PHE A 482 19.10 3.77 -5.59
C PHE A 482 20.24 3.34 -6.52
N ASN A 483 19.93 2.83 -7.71
CA ASN A 483 20.95 2.38 -8.65
C ASN A 483 21.90 3.51 -9.06
N GLU A 484 21.38 4.67 -9.42
CA GLU A 484 22.18 5.82 -9.84
C GLU A 484 23.07 6.34 -8.70
N SER A 485 22.47 6.58 -7.53
CA SER A 485 23.20 7.10 -6.37
C SER A 485 24.19 6.09 -5.80
N PHE A 486 23.86 4.80 -5.78
CA PHE A 486 24.79 3.75 -5.37
C PHE A 486 26.00 3.70 -6.30
N ASN A 487 25.77 3.71 -7.62
CA ASN A 487 26.86 3.70 -8.60
C ASN A 487 27.75 4.93 -8.46
N ALA A 488 27.17 6.11 -8.23
CA ALA A 488 27.93 7.34 -8.01
C ALA A 488 28.75 7.30 -6.71
N VAL A 489 28.16 6.85 -5.60
CA VAL A 489 28.86 6.74 -4.30
C VAL A 489 30.00 5.72 -4.37
N VAL A 490 29.79 4.56 -4.99
CA VAL A 490 30.83 3.55 -5.18
C VAL A 490 31.99 4.08 -6.04
N GLN A 491 31.73 5.01 -6.96
CA GLN A 491 32.76 5.68 -7.75
C GLN A 491 33.42 6.87 -7.02
N GLY A 492 33.08 7.12 -5.77
CA GLY A 492 33.67 8.15 -4.92
C GLY A 492 32.92 9.49 -4.91
N ALA A 493 31.77 9.60 -5.57
CA ALA A 493 30.96 10.82 -5.55
C ALA A 493 30.09 10.88 -4.28
N THR A 494 30.68 11.40 -3.20
CA THR A 494 30.03 11.47 -1.86
C THR A 494 28.79 12.35 -1.82
N ASP A 495 28.65 13.30 -2.75
CA ASP A 495 27.50 14.21 -2.84
C ASP A 495 26.19 13.46 -3.13
N TYR A 496 26.26 12.23 -3.63
CA TYR A 496 25.11 11.35 -3.85
C TYR A 496 24.69 10.54 -2.61
N THR A 497 25.44 10.62 -1.50
CA THR A 497 25.11 9.88 -0.26
C THR A 497 23.71 10.23 0.26
N PRO A 498 23.29 11.50 0.35
CA PRO A 498 21.93 11.84 0.81
C PRO A 498 20.85 11.25 -0.10
N LEU A 499 21.09 11.19 -1.41
CA LEU A 499 20.18 10.60 -2.39
C LEU A 499 20.06 9.08 -2.20
N LEU A 500 21.19 8.40 -1.96
CA LEU A 500 21.23 6.98 -1.65
C LEU A 500 20.49 6.66 -0.36
N THR A 501 20.78 7.41 0.71
CA THR A 501 20.11 7.29 2.00
C THR A 501 18.60 7.54 1.86
N GLY A 502 18.22 8.58 1.11
CA GLY A 502 16.82 8.88 0.79
C GLY A 502 16.12 7.76 0.03
N ALA A 503 16.78 7.12 -0.94
CA ALA A 503 16.23 5.99 -1.68
C ALA A 503 16.02 4.75 -0.78
N ILE A 504 16.98 4.46 0.11
CA ILE A 504 16.90 3.35 1.07
C ILE A 504 15.73 3.58 2.03
N PHE A 505 15.66 4.73 2.71
CA PHE A 505 14.56 5.02 3.63
C PHE A 505 13.22 5.20 2.93
N GLY A 506 13.21 5.78 1.73
CA GLY A 506 12.01 5.94 0.91
C GLY A 506 11.38 4.59 0.55
N SER A 507 12.18 3.52 0.40
CA SER A 507 11.68 2.16 0.15
C SER A 507 10.85 1.56 1.30
N LEU A 508 10.98 2.11 2.52
CA LEU A 508 10.15 1.72 3.65
C LEU A 508 8.69 2.18 3.48
N ASN A 509 8.43 3.27 2.72
CA ASN A 509 7.09 3.82 2.56
C ASN A 509 6.11 2.82 1.90
N PRO A 510 6.41 2.24 0.72
CA PRO A 510 5.56 1.18 0.14
C PRO A 510 5.44 -0.05 1.04
N LEU A 511 6.50 -0.43 1.75
CA LEU A 511 6.50 -1.59 2.64
C LEU A 511 5.55 -1.41 3.83
N ILE A 512 5.66 -0.28 4.53
CA ILE A 512 4.78 0.06 5.67
C ILE A 512 3.33 0.20 5.20
N THR A 513 3.11 0.79 4.03
CA THR A 513 1.79 0.89 3.40
C THR A 513 1.21 -0.50 3.12
N TRP A 514 2.02 -1.41 2.58
CA TRP A 514 1.60 -2.79 2.33
C TRP A 514 1.28 -3.55 3.61
N LEU A 515 2.13 -3.47 4.64
CA LEU A 515 1.90 -4.08 5.95
C LEU A 515 0.60 -3.55 6.58
N SER A 516 0.36 -2.25 6.45
CA SER A 516 -0.87 -1.60 6.94
C SER A 516 -2.12 -2.13 6.25
N ILE A 517 -2.08 -2.27 4.92
CA ILE A 517 -3.19 -2.84 4.14
C ILE A 517 -3.40 -4.32 4.50
N ARG A 518 -2.32 -5.08 4.64
CA ARG A 518 -2.37 -6.50 4.99
C ARG A 518 -2.96 -6.72 6.38
N GLY A 519 -2.61 -5.85 7.35
CA GLY A 519 -3.21 -5.83 8.68
C GLY A 519 -4.72 -5.59 8.62
N ALA A 520 -5.15 -4.60 7.83
CA ALA A 520 -6.57 -4.30 7.63
C ALA A 520 -7.35 -5.46 6.99
N TRP A 521 -6.74 -6.22 6.09
CA TRP A 521 -7.38 -7.41 5.50
C TRP A 521 -7.60 -8.54 6.50
N ARG A 522 -6.64 -8.78 7.40
CA ARG A 522 -6.77 -9.82 8.44
C ARG A 522 -7.76 -9.44 9.52
N ALA A 523 -7.90 -8.14 9.80
CA ALA A 523 -8.80 -7.61 10.81
C ALA A 523 -10.25 -7.48 10.34
N ASN A 524 -10.63 -8.06 9.19
CA ASN A 524 -12.01 -8.07 8.72
C ASN A 524 -12.65 -9.43 9.07
N PRO A 525 -13.22 -9.59 10.27
CA PRO A 525 -13.77 -10.84 10.77
C PRO A 525 -15.14 -11.10 10.15
N VAL A 526 -15.22 -11.24 8.83
CA VAL A 526 -16.41 -11.80 8.17
C VAL A 526 -16.55 -13.31 8.49
N ASN A 527 -15.54 -13.90 9.14
CA ASN A 527 -15.56 -15.24 9.72
C ASN A 527 -15.66 -15.26 11.25
N ILE A 528 -16.17 -14.21 11.91
CA ILE A 528 -16.94 -14.48 13.14
C ILE A 528 -18.18 -15.20 12.63
N ARG A 529 -18.07 -16.54 12.58
CA ARG A 529 -19.21 -17.45 12.57
C ARG A 529 -20.23 -16.81 13.50
N GLN A 530 -21.42 -16.48 12.98
CA GLN A 530 -22.58 -16.38 13.85
C GLN A 530 -22.44 -17.53 14.84
N PRO A 531 -22.42 -17.28 16.16
CA PRO A 531 -22.31 -18.36 17.11
C PRO A 531 -23.37 -19.38 16.70
N LEU A 532 -22.91 -20.56 16.28
CA LEU A 532 -23.76 -21.72 16.17
C LEU A 532 -24.34 -21.84 17.57
N LEU A 533 -25.59 -21.37 17.72
CA LEU A 533 -26.44 -21.74 18.82
C LEU A 533 -26.52 -23.26 18.73
N VAL A 534 -25.62 -23.92 19.45
CA VAL A 534 -25.77 -25.31 19.84
C VAL A 534 -27.02 -25.30 20.71
N GLN A 535 -28.14 -25.65 20.09
CA GLN A 535 -29.36 -26.06 20.79
C GLN A 535 -29.11 -27.41 21.45
#